data_AF-A0AA87AQ44-F1
#
_entry.id   AF-A0AA87AQ44-F1
#
_cell.length_a   1.000
_cell.length_b   1.000
_cell.length_c   1.000
_cell.angle_alpha   90.00
_cell.angle_beta   90.00
_cell.angle_gamma   90.00
#
_symmetry.space_group_name_H-M   'P 1'
#
loop_
_entity.id
_entity.type
_entity.pdbx_description
1 polymer ?
#
loop_
_entity_poly.entity_id
_entity_poly.type
_entity_poly.pdbx_seq_one_letter_code
_entity_poly.pdbx_strand_id
1 'polypeptide(L)'
;MDKSEIIKSIEEIGQRLASLHVSLQILATHCTTIQTLSTDEFKTLKITEEELLKYWDKVRNGKNLHLLTEDFAIHSSNELGYLIYDALEEVKEALQKIK
;
A
#
# COMPACT_ATOMS: atom_id res chain seq x y z
N MET A 1 -15.20 -19.17 -23.78
CA MET A 1 -15.62 -18.03 -22.95
C MET A 1 -16.26 -17.03 -23.88
N ASP A 2 -17.53 -16.72 -23.67
CA ASP A 2 -18.24 -15.75 -24.51
C ASP A 2 -17.70 -14.33 -24.27
N LYS A 3 -17.75 -13.43 -25.26
CA LYS A 3 -17.24 -12.05 -25.13
C LYS A 3 -17.86 -11.33 -23.92
N SER A 4 -19.17 -11.52 -23.71
CA SER A 4 -19.87 -10.95 -22.56
C SER A 4 -19.34 -11.50 -21.23
N GLU A 5 -18.93 -12.77 -21.20
CA GLU A 5 -18.36 -13.43 -20.03
C GLU A 5 -16.95 -12.90 -19.71
N ILE A 6 -16.13 -12.63 -20.74
CA ILE A 6 -14.82 -11.99 -20.58
C ILE A 6 -14.96 -10.58 -19.99
N ILE A 7 -15.85 -9.76 -20.56
CA ILE A 7 -16.10 -8.39 -20.10
C ILE A 7 -16.57 -8.39 -18.64
N LYS A 8 -17.53 -9.26 -18.30
CA LYS A 8 -18.01 -9.41 -16.92
C LYS A 8 -16.88 -9.81 -15.97
N SER A 9 -16.00 -10.72 -16.39
CA SER A 9 -14.84 -11.13 -15.59
C SER A 9 -13.88 -9.96 -15.33
N ILE A 10 -13.66 -9.10 -16.34
CA ILE A 10 -12.84 -7.90 -16.19
C ILE A 10 -13.46 -6.93 -15.19
N GLU A 11 -14.78 -6.70 -15.26
CA GLU A 11 -15.50 -5.83 -14.33
C GLU A 11 -15.44 -6.36 -12.89
N GLU A 12 -15.64 -7.67 -12.69
CA GLU A 12 -15.52 -8.31 -11.38
C GLU A 12 -14.09 -8.21 -10.81
N ILE A 13 -13.06 -8.40 -11.64
CA ILE A 13 -11.66 -8.19 -11.26
C ILE A 13 -11.43 -6.73 -10.87
N GLY A 14 -11.88 -5.78 -11.70
CA GLY A 14 -11.75 -4.35 -11.45
C GLY A 14 -12.39 -3.92 -10.12
N GLN A 15 -13.59 -4.42 -9.80
CA GLN A 15 -14.26 -4.15 -8.52
C GLN A 15 -13.47 -4.68 -7.32
N ARG A 16 -12.93 -5.91 -7.43
CA ARG A 16 -12.11 -6.50 -6.35
C ARG A 16 -10.82 -5.72 -6.14
N LEU A 17 -10.17 -5.30 -7.22
CA LEU A 17 -8.97 -4.47 -7.17
C LEU A 17 -9.26 -3.07 -6.62
N ALA A 18 -10.42 -2.47 -6.94
CA ALA A 18 -10.83 -1.18 -6.39
C ALA A 18 -10.98 -1.22 -4.86
N SER A 19 -11.52 -2.31 -4.30
CA SER A 19 -11.57 -2.50 -2.85
C SER A 19 -10.16 -2.58 -2.22
N LEU A 20 -9.23 -3.27 -2.89
CA LEU A 20 -7.84 -3.33 -2.46
C LEU A 20 -7.14 -1.96 -2.56
N HIS A 21 -7.40 -1.21 -3.63
CA HIS A 21 -6.86 0.13 -3.85
C HIS A 21 -7.25 1.08 -2.70
N VAL A 22 -8.54 1.11 -2.35
CA VAL A 22 -9.03 1.90 -1.19
C VAL A 22 -8.34 1.48 0.11
N SER A 23 -8.14 0.19 0.32
CA SER A 23 -7.45 -0.32 1.52
C SER A 23 -6.00 0.18 1.61
N LEU A 24 -5.29 0.23 0.47
CA LEU A 24 -3.92 0.74 0.40
C LEU A 24 -3.86 2.27 0.57
N GLN A 25 -4.83 3.02 0.05
CA GLN A 25 -4.94 4.46 0.29
C GLN A 25 -5.13 4.79 1.78
N ILE A 26 -5.98 4.02 2.47
CA ILE A 26 -6.20 4.15 3.90
C ILE A 26 -4.91 3.83 4.66
N LEU A 27 -4.23 2.73 4.31
CA LEU A 27 -2.95 2.36 4.93
C LEU A 27 -1.88 3.45 4.73
N ALA A 28 -1.73 3.97 3.52
CA ALA A 28 -0.80 5.06 3.22
C ALA A 28 -1.13 6.31 4.06
N THR A 29 -2.40 6.68 4.14
CA THR A 29 -2.86 7.80 4.97
C THR A 29 -2.52 7.59 6.44
N HIS A 30 -2.74 6.38 6.98
CA HIS A 30 -2.38 6.05 8.35
C HIS A 30 -0.86 6.12 8.58
N CYS A 31 -0.05 5.60 7.65
CA CYS A 31 1.40 5.70 7.73
C CYS A 31 1.87 7.16 7.76
N THR A 32 1.38 8.02 6.86
CA THR A 32 1.76 9.45 6.88
C THR A 32 1.36 10.20 8.17
N THR A 33 0.39 9.68 8.92
CA THR A 33 -0.12 10.31 10.15
C THR A 33 0.60 9.79 11.41
N ILE A 34 1.00 8.52 11.43
CA ILE A 34 1.64 7.90 12.60
C ILE A 34 3.11 8.27 12.63
N GLN A 35 3.57 8.81 13.75
CA GLN A 35 5.00 9.07 13.97
C GLN A 35 5.62 7.96 14.81
N THR A 36 6.65 7.30 14.27
CA THR A 36 7.43 6.32 15.04
C THR A 36 8.59 6.99 15.76
N LEU A 37 8.87 6.52 16.99
CA LEU A 37 10.08 6.89 17.70
C LEU A 37 11.32 6.48 16.90
N SER A 38 12.16 7.45 16.57
CA SER A 38 13.45 7.21 15.94
C SER A 38 14.53 6.85 16.95
N THR A 39 15.61 6.24 16.47
CA THR A 39 16.80 5.97 17.28
C THR A 39 17.45 7.23 17.83
N ASP A 40 17.34 8.36 17.13
CA ASP A 40 17.91 9.63 17.57
C ASP A 40 17.06 10.25 18.68
N GLU A 41 15.73 10.24 18.55
CA GLU A 41 14.83 10.63 19.64
C GLU A 41 14.98 9.70 20.85
N PHE A 42 15.10 8.40 20.62
CA PHE A 42 15.27 7.41 21.69
C PHE A 42 16.56 7.63 22.50
N LYS A 43 17.67 8.02 21.85
CA LYS A 43 18.92 8.41 22.52
C LYS A 43 18.77 9.61 23.46
N THR A 44 17.82 10.50 23.20
CA THR A 44 17.61 11.71 24.01
C THR A 44 16.76 11.47 25.25
N LEU A 45 16.16 10.28 25.39
CA LEU A 45 15.36 9.94 26.55
C LEU A 45 16.26 9.78 27.79
N LYS A 46 15.75 10.22 28.95
CA LYS A 46 16.41 10.06 30.25
C LYS A 46 16.25 8.63 30.79
N ILE A 47 16.77 7.65 30.05
CA ILE A 47 16.77 6.22 30.41
C ILE A 47 18.19 5.72 30.67
N THR A 48 18.32 4.54 31.28
CA THR A 48 19.63 3.93 31.51
C THR A 48 20.23 3.41 30.20
N GLU A 49 21.56 3.30 30.14
CA GLU A 49 22.26 2.71 28.98
C GLU A 49 21.84 1.25 28.75
N GLU A 50 21.62 0.49 29.82
CA GLU A 50 21.13 -0.89 29.76
C GLU A 50 19.74 -0.98 29.10
N GLU A 51 18.82 -0.09 29.47
CA GLU A 51 17.50 0.00 28.83
C GLU A 51 17.60 0.45 27.37
N LEU A 52 18.49 1.41 27.08
CA LEU A 52 18.72 1.88 25.72
C LEU A 52 19.20 0.73 24.83
N LEU A 53 20.20 -0.04 25.24
CA LEU A 53 20.69 -1.20 24.50
C LEU A 53 19.62 -2.28 24.36
N LYS A 54 18.84 -2.55 25.42
CA LYS A 54 17.77 -3.55 25.43
C LYS A 54 16.69 -3.29 24.38
N TYR A 55 16.37 -2.03 24.11
CA TYR A 55 15.30 -1.65 23.17
C TYR A 55 15.79 -1.07 21.85
N TRP A 56 17.09 -0.86 21.67
CA TRP A 56 17.70 -0.23 20.49
C TRP A 56 17.19 -0.82 19.18
N ASP A 57 17.34 -2.14 19.03
CA ASP A 57 16.94 -2.84 17.81
C ASP A 57 15.42 -2.81 17.60
N LYS A 58 14.63 -2.81 18.67
CA LYS A 58 13.16 -2.72 18.56
C LYS A 58 12.72 -1.36 18.02
N VAL A 59 13.30 -0.28 18.52
CA VAL A 59 13.04 1.09 18.03
C VAL A 59 13.46 1.21 16.57
N ARG A 60 14.68 0.76 16.24
CA ARG A 60 15.19 0.78 14.85
C ARG A 60 14.27 -0.02 13.92
N ASN A 61 13.90 -1.24 14.30
CA ASN A 61 13.08 -2.11 13.48
C ASN A 61 11.65 -1.56 13.33
N GLY A 62 11.09 -0.95 14.38
CA GLY A 62 9.78 -0.30 14.32
C GLY A 62 9.75 0.85 13.32
N LYS A 63 10.76 1.73 13.35
CA LYS A 63 10.89 2.82 12.36
C LYS A 63 11.07 2.29 10.94
N ASN A 64 11.92 1.28 10.75
CA ASN A 64 12.14 0.69 9.43
C ASN A 64 10.87 0.03 8.88
N LEU A 65 10.14 -0.72 9.71
CA LEU A 65 8.90 -1.36 9.32
C LEU A 65 7.85 -0.33 8.90
N HIS A 66 7.74 0.77 9.64
CA HIS A 66 6.84 1.86 9.30
C HIS A 66 7.17 2.48 7.94
N LEU A 67 8.43 2.84 7.70
CA LEU A 67 8.88 3.42 6.42
C LEU A 67 8.65 2.47 5.24
N LEU A 68 8.96 1.18 5.41
CA LEU A 68 8.71 0.18 4.37
C LEU A 68 7.22 -0.02 4.09
N THR A 69 6.39 0.02 5.13
CA THR A 69 4.93 -0.11 4.99
C THR A 69 4.35 1.12 4.30
N GLU A 70 4.82 2.32 4.63
CA GLU A 70 4.42 3.58 3.99
C GLU A 70 4.74 3.57 2.50
N ASP A 71 5.99 3.28 2.14
CA ASP A 71 6.46 3.21 0.76
C ASP A 71 5.68 2.16 -0.04
N PHE A 72 5.51 0.95 0.53
CA PHE A 72 4.71 -0.10 -0.08
C PHE A 72 3.25 0.32 -0.32
N ALA A 73 2.62 0.95 0.67
CA ALA A 73 1.23 1.37 0.58
C ALA A 73 1.02 2.43 -0.51
N ILE A 74 1.89 3.44 -0.55
CA ILE A 74 1.84 4.52 -1.55
C ILE A 74 2.08 3.95 -2.95
N HIS A 75 3.14 3.16 -3.12
CA HIS A 75 3.52 2.63 -4.42
C HIS A 75 2.45 1.68 -4.96
N SER A 76 2.03 0.70 -4.15
CA SER A 76 1.00 -0.27 -4.56
C SER A 76 -0.34 0.42 -4.84
N SER A 77 -0.69 1.47 -4.09
CA SER A 77 -1.88 2.27 -4.37
C SER A 77 -1.82 2.91 -5.76
N ASN A 78 -0.70 3.51 -6.11
CA ASN A 78 -0.53 4.15 -7.42
C ASN A 78 -0.59 3.14 -8.57
N GLU A 79 0.10 2.00 -8.43
CA GLU A 79 0.08 0.93 -9.43
C GLU A 79 -1.31 0.34 -9.62
N LEU A 80 -2.05 0.11 -8.53
CA LEU A 80 -3.44 -0.34 -8.62
C LEU A 80 -4.35 0.71 -9.26
N GLY A 81 -4.16 2.00 -8.96
CA GLY A 81 -4.88 3.08 -9.62
C GLY A 81 -4.74 3.01 -11.13
N TYR A 82 -3.51 2.91 -11.63
CA TYR A 82 -3.23 2.72 -13.06
C TYR A 82 -3.87 1.45 -13.61
N LEU A 83 -3.70 0.31 -12.93
CA LEU A 83 -4.24 -0.96 -13.38
C LEU A 83 -5.78 -0.93 -13.54
N ILE A 84 -6.48 -0.32 -12.58
CA ILE A 84 -7.94 -0.32 -12.51
C ILE A 84 -8.54 0.68 -13.49
N TYR A 85 -8.05 1.93 -13.50
CA TYR A 85 -8.69 3.02 -14.21
C TYR A 85 -8.20 3.19 -15.65
N ASP A 86 -6.96 2.76 -15.93
CA ASP A 86 -6.39 2.86 -17.27
C ASP A 86 -6.34 1.48 -17.94
N ALA A 87 -5.49 0.58 -17.44
CA ALA A 87 -5.17 -0.66 -18.17
C ALA A 87 -6.37 -1.61 -18.34
N LEU A 88 -7.17 -1.84 -17.30
CA LEU A 88 -8.35 -2.70 -17.40
C LEU A 88 -9.47 -2.07 -18.25
N GLU A 89 -9.63 -0.74 -18.17
CA GLU A 89 -10.63 -0.03 -18.96
C GLU A 89 -10.29 -0.07 -20.45
N GLU A 90 -9.02 0.15 -20.80
CA GLU A 90 -8.52 0.03 -22.18
C GLU A 90 -8.77 -1.37 -22.77
N VAL A 91 -8.49 -2.43 -22.02
CA VAL A 91 -8.75 -3.81 -22.45
C VAL A 91 -10.24 -4.05 -22.66
N LYS A 92 -11.08 -3.58 -21.73
CA LYS A 92 -12.55 -3.71 -21.82
C LYS A 92 -13.08 -3.01 -23.07
N GLU A 93 -12.65 -1.77 -23.31
CA GLU A 93 -13.02 -1.00 -24.50
C GLU A 93 -12.57 -1.67 -25.81
N ALA A 94 -11.33 -2.17 -25.85
CA ALA A 94 -10.80 -2.87 -27.01
C ALA A 94 -11.63 -4.11 -27.35
N LEU A 95 -11.98 -4.92 -26.33
CA LEU A 95 -12.84 -6.09 -26.50
C LEU A 95 -14.24 -5.73 -27.01
N GLN A 96 -14.82 -4.64 -26.52
CA GLN A 96 -16.14 -4.18 -27.00
C GLN A 96 -16.12 -3.82 -28.49
N LYS A 97 -15.00 -3.29 -28.99
CA LYS A 97 -14.80 -2.88 -30.39
C LYS A 97 -14.57 -4.06 -31.35
N ILE A 98 -14.24 -5.25 -30.86
CA ILE A 98 -14.07 -6.45 -31.69
C ILE A 98 -15.45 -6.97 -32.15
N LYS A 99 -15.57 -7.18 -33.47
CA LYS A 99 -16.76 -7.70 -34.15
C LYS A 99 -16.95 -9.20 -33.93
#